data_AF-A0A422QHZ1-F1
#
_entry.id   AF-A0A422QHZ1-F1
#
_cell.length_a   1.000
_cell.length_b   1.000
_cell.length_c   1.000
_cell.angle_alpha   90.00
_cell.angle_beta   90.00
_cell.angle_gamma   90.00
#
_symmetry.space_group_name_H-M   'P 1'
#
loop_
_entity.id
_entity.type
_entity.pdbx_description
1 polymer ?
#
loop_
_entity_poly.entity_id
_entity_poly.type
_entity_poly.pdbx_seq_one_letter_code
_entity_poly.pdbx_strand_id
1 'polypeptide(L)' 'IWGKNDPFFLPPGAEAFKRDNPKAEVRFLDTGHFAIETHGPEIAQAMRSFLDRHLGARK' A
#
# COMPACT_ATOMS: atom_id res chain seq x y z
N ILE A 1 0.33 -0.04 -0.93
CA ILE A 1 -1.15 -0.12 -0.77
C ILE A 1 -1.74 0.00 -2.16
N TRP A 2 -2.72 -0.83 -2.51
CA TRP A 2 -3.11 -1.06 -3.91
C TRP A 2 -4.62 -1.23 -4.05
N GLY A 3 -5.21 -0.72 -5.13
CA GLY A 3 -6.61 -0.97 -5.45
C GLY A 3 -6.82 -2.39 -5.97
N LYS A 4 -7.59 -3.22 -5.25
CA LYS A 4 -7.85 -4.62 -5.64
C LYS A 4 -8.50 -4.74 -7.02
N ASN A 5 -9.28 -3.73 -7.41
CA ASN A 5 -10.07 -3.70 -8.63
C ASN A 5 -9.49 -2.72 -9.68
N ASP A 6 -8.20 -2.37 -9.59
CA ASP A 6 -7.53 -1.53 -10.57
C ASP A 6 -7.43 -2.26 -11.94
N PRO A 7 -7.99 -1.71 -13.03
CA PRO A 7 -8.00 -2.36 -14.34
C PRO A 7 -6.65 -2.26 -15.08
N PHE A 8 -5.75 -1.38 -14.66
CA PHE A 8 -4.46 -1.12 -15.31
C PHE A 8 -3.32 -1.80 -14.57
N PHE A 9 -3.34 -1.72 -13.24
CA PHE A 9 -2.32 -2.27 -12.37
C PHE A 9 -2.90 -3.42 -11.54
N LEU A 10 -2.80 -4.64 -12.05
CA LEU A 10 -3.47 -5.80 -11.44
C LEU A 10 -2.79 -6.24 -10.12
N PRO A 11 -3.53 -6.89 -9.19
CA PRO A 11 -2.99 -7.39 -7.92
C PRO A 11 -1.70 -8.24 -8.02
N PRO A 12 -1.51 -9.11 -9.04
CA PRO A 12 -0.24 -9.83 -9.19
C PRO A 12 0.97 -8.91 -9.36
N GLY A 13 0.79 -7.72 -9.95
CA GLY A 13 1.85 -6.70 -10.05
C GLY A 13 2.25 -6.15 -8.68
N ALA A 14 1.28 -5.96 -7.78
CA ALA A 14 1.54 -5.56 -6.40
C ALA A 14 2.30 -6.65 -5.63
N GLU A 15 1.88 -7.91 -5.78
CA GLU A 15 2.50 -9.06 -5.11
C GLU A 15 3.92 -9.34 -5.61
N ALA A 16 4.21 -9.07 -6.88
CA ALA A 16 5.53 -9.23 -7.47
C ALA A 16 6.62 -8.44 -6.72
N PHE A 17 6.29 -7.31 -6.08
CA PHE A 17 7.24 -6.56 -5.25
C PHE A 17 7.82 -7.40 -4.10
N LYS A 18 7.09 -8.41 -3.59
CA LYS A 18 7.61 -9.30 -2.53
C LYS A 18 8.70 -10.25 -3.03
N ARG A 19 8.74 -10.56 -4.32
CA ARG A 19 9.82 -11.35 -4.92
C ARG A 19 11.12 -10.56 -4.90
N ASP A 20 11.06 -9.29 -5.28
CA ASP A 20 12.24 -8.45 -5.43
C ASP A 20 12.69 -7.87 -4.07
N ASN A 21 11.74 -7.59 -3.17
CA ASN A 21 11.98 -7.22 -1.78
C ASN A 21 11.13 -8.09 -0.83
N PRO A 22 11.71 -9.12 -0.20
CA PRO A 22 10.98 -9.99 0.74
C PRO A 22 10.40 -9.27 1.96
N LYS A 23 10.87 -8.06 2.28
CA LYS A 23 10.34 -7.23 3.38
C LYS A 23 9.22 -6.28 2.94
N ALA A 24 8.84 -6.28 1.66
CA ALA A 24 7.79 -5.40 1.15
C ALA A 24 6.42 -5.73 1.78
N GLU A 25 5.73 -4.70 2.26
CA GLU A 25 4.36 -4.81 2.76
C GLU A 25 3.36 -4.43 1.66
N VAL A 26 2.56 -5.42 1.21
CA VAL A 26 1.49 -5.22 0.23
C VAL A 26 0.15 -5.31 0.95
N ARG A 27 -0.69 -4.29 0.78
CA ARG A 27 -2.06 -4.23 1.30
C ARG A 27 -3.01 -3.86 0.17
N PHE A 28 -4.13 -4.55 0.08
CA PHE A 28 -5.18 -4.30 -0.91
C PHE A 28 -6.36 -3.57 -0.26
N LEU A 29 -6.91 -2.60 -1.01
CA LEU A 29 -8.13 -1.88 -0.67
C LEU A 29 -9.22 -2.24 -1.68
N ASP A 30 -10.48 -2.26 -1.27
CA ASP A 30 -11.62 -2.50 -2.16
C ASP A 30 -11.96 -1.25 -2.98
N THR A 31 -11.09 -0.94 -3.94
CA THR A 31 -11.13 0.25 -4.80
C THR A 31 -10.42 -0.01 -6.12
N GLY A 32 -10.56 0.90 -7.07
CA GLY A 32 -9.90 0.87 -8.38
C GLY A 32 -8.60 1.68 -8.41
N HIS A 33 -8.27 2.19 -9.60
CA HIS A 33 -7.01 2.88 -9.87
C HIS A 33 -6.75 4.10 -8.98
N PHE A 34 -7.78 4.91 -8.75
CA PHE A 34 -7.68 6.15 -7.96
C PHE A 34 -7.93 5.91 -6.47
N ALA A 35 -7.22 4.95 -5.87
CA ALA A 35 -7.39 4.57 -4.47
C ALA A 35 -7.23 5.75 -3.49
N ILE A 36 -6.37 6.72 -3.80
CA ILE A 36 -6.11 7.89 -2.95
C ILE A 36 -7.30 8.84 -2.88
N GLU A 37 -8.09 8.96 -3.96
CA GLU A 37 -9.22 9.90 -4.02
C GLU A 37 -10.35 9.50 -3.06
N THR A 38 -10.50 8.20 -2.80
CA THR A 38 -11.56 7.67 -1.92
C THR A 38 -11.04 7.19 -0.56
N HIS A 39 -9.78 6.72 -0.48
CA HIS A 39 -9.19 6.12 0.72
C HIS A 39 -7.93 6.87 1.20
N GLY A 40 -7.72 8.12 0.77
CA GLY A 40 -6.55 8.92 1.12
C GLY A 40 -6.19 8.93 2.61
N PRO A 41 -7.14 9.18 3.54
CA PRO A 41 -6.86 9.14 4.97
C PRO A 41 -6.38 7.77 5.49
N GLU A 42 -6.96 6.67 5.00
CA GLU A 42 -6.57 5.31 5.35
C GLU A 42 -5.16 4.98 4.83
N ILE A 43 -4.88 5.32 3.57
CA ILE A 43 -3.57 5.15 2.94
C ILE A 43 -2.51 5.94 3.73
N ALA A 44 -2.79 7.22 4.04
CA ALA A 44 -1.89 8.07 4.79
C ALA A 44 -1.62 7.55 6.21
N GLN A 45 -2.65 7.03 6.89
CA GLN A 45 -2.48 6.40 8.20
C GLN A 45 -1.61 5.15 8.12
N ALA A 46 -1.87 4.27 7.16
CA ALA A 46 -1.08 3.07 6.96
C ALA A 46 0.40 3.38 6.62
N MET A 47 0.66 4.42 5.84
CA MET A 47 2.01 4.91 5.57
C MET A 47 2.71 5.42 6.84
N ARG A 48 2.04 6.25 7.65
CA ARG A 48 2.60 6.73 8.93
C ARG A 48 2.92 5.56 9.85
N SER A 49 1.98 4.64 10.05
CA SER A 49 2.20 3.44 10.86
C SER A 49 3.35 2.57 10.36
N PHE A 50 3.56 2.47 9.04
CA PHE A 50 4.71 1.78 8.48
C PHE A 50 6.01 2.48 8.86
N LEU A 51 6.09 3.80 8.67
CA LEU A 51 7.28 4.58 9.00
C LEU A 51 7.60 4.55 10.49
N ASP A 52 6.62 4.66 11.37
CA ASP A 52 6.82 4.60 12.83
C ASP A 52 7.48 3.28 13.27
N ARG A 53 7.09 2.16 12.66
CA ARG A 53 7.67 0.84 12.95
C ARG A 53 9.09 0.65 12.44
N HIS A 54 9.49 1.39 11.40
CA HIS A 54 10.75 1.14 10.69
C HIS A 54 11.81 2.24 10.88
N LEU A 55 11.40 3.47 11.19
CA LEU A 55 12.30 4.59 11.46
C LEU A 55 12.40 4.91 12.95
N GLY A 56 11.54 4.30 13.77
CA GLY A 56 11.34 4.68 15.17
C GLY A 56 10.50 5.95 15.26
N ALA A 57 9.70 6.08 16.33
CA ALA A 57 8.94 7.30 16.57
C ALA A 57 9.92 8.48 16.65
N ARG A 58 9.75 9.47 15.76
CA ARG A 58 10.44 10.75 15.91
C ARG A 58 9.97 11.33 17.25
N LYS A 59 10.87 11.34 18.25
CA LYS A 59 10.63 12.05 19.52
C LYS A 59 10.33 13.52 19.23
#